data_AF-A0A7V9SDG0-F1
#
_entry.id   AF-A0A7V9SDG0-F1
#
_cell.length_a   1.000
_cell.length_b   1.000
_cell.length_c   1.000
_cell.angle_alpha   90.00
_cell.angle_beta   90.00
_cell.angle_gamma   90.00
#
_symmetry.space_group_name_H-M   'P 1'
#
loop_
_entity.id
_entity.type
_entity.pdbx_description
1 polymer ?
#
loop_
_entity_poly.entity_id
_entity_poly.type
_entity_poly.pdbx_seq_one_letter_code
_entity_poly.pdbx_strand_id
1 'polypeptide(L)'
;MPEERSASSAQPLVEILHIEGDLPGDLALARPVRVEIWIENDEFVADVADLNLHAFGVTRDEALTSVRVQIVENYQRFKSLGGRLSPLMSQEAAQFEEIVLPRHA
;
A
#
# COMPACT_ATOMS: atom_id res chain seq x y z
N MET A 1 24.39 15.64 40.49
CA MET A 1 23.61 14.49 40.01
C MET A 1 23.38 14.71 38.52
N PRO A 2 24.06 13.99 37.61
CA PRO A 2 23.69 14.02 36.21
C PRO A 2 22.47 13.11 36.02
N GLU A 3 21.35 13.67 35.59
CA GLU A 3 20.20 12.87 35.14
C GLU A 3 20.56 12.21 33.82
N GLU A 4 20.73 10.90 33.85
CA GLU A 4 20.67 10.03 32.68
C GLU A 4 19.31 10.21 32.02
N ARG A 5 19.23 11.08 31.00
CA ARG A 5 18.13 11.02 30.05
C ARG A 5 18.30 9.75 29.25
N SER A 6 17.62 8.70 29.68
CA SER A 6 17.42 7.47 28.93
C SER A 6 17.06 7.83 27.50
N ALA A 7 17.97 7.53 26.57
CA ALA A 7 17.63 7.49 25.16
C ALA A 7 16.56 6.40 25.03
N SER A 8 15.29 6.82 24.93
CA SER A 8 14.19 5.93 24.61
C SER A 8 14.49 5.36 23.22
N SER A 9 15.02 4.15 23.18
CA SER A 9 15.06 3.32 21.97
C SER A 9 13.63 2.85 21.68
N ALA A 10 12.71 3.80 21.47
CA ALA A 10 11.39 3.50 20.95
C ALA A 10 11.60 3.08 19.50
N GLN A 11 11.67 1.76 19.27
CA GLN A 11 11.51 1.23 17.94
C GLN A 11 10.24 1.85 17.36
N PRO A 12 10.25 2.36 16.12
CA PRO A 12 9.01 2.82 15.49
C PRO A 12 8.02 1.67 15.58
N LEU A 13 6.86 1.94 16.21
CA LEU A 13 5.82 0.94 16.36
C LEU A 13 5.26 0.66 14.95
N VAL A 14 5.69 -0.46 14.37
CA VAL A 14 5.15 -0.95 13.12
C VAL A 14 3.92 -1.80 13.43
N GLU A 15 2.78 -1.39 12.91
CA GLU A 15 1.54 -2.14 12.92
C GLU A 15 1.37 -2.89 11.60
N ILE A 16 1.06 -4.18 11.65
CA ILE A 16 0.83 -5.00 10.45
C ILE A 16 -0.66 -5.23 10.30
N LEU A 17 -1.22 -4.83 9.17
CA LEU A 17 -2.63 -4.97 8.83
C LEU A 17 -2.84 -5.76 7.55
N HIS A 18 -4.06 -6.23 7.36
CA HIS A 18 -4.50 -6.82 6.10
C HIS A 18 -5.69 -6.03 5.59
N ILE A 19 -5.59 -5.51 4.37
CA ILE A 19 -6.73 -4.90 3.69
C ILE A 19 -7.39 -5.95 2.80
N GLU A 20 -8.72 -5.94 2.82
CA GLU A 20 -9.57 -6.87 2.09
C GLU A 20 -10.75 -6.12 1.45
N GLY A 21 -11.39 -6.79 0.49
CA GLY A 21 -12.67 -6.35 -0.08
C GLY A 21 -12.54 -5.25 -1.14
N ASP A 22 -13.42 -4.27 -1.05
CA ASP A 22 -13.73 -3.37 -2.15
C ASP A 22 -12.64 -2.33 -2.46
N LEU A 23 -12.35 -2.17 -3.73
CA LEU A 23 -11.51 -1.09 -4.24
C LEU A 23 -12.37 -0.07 -5.00
N PRO A 24 -11.91 1.19 -5.13
CA PRO A 24 -12.57 2.17 -5.98
C PRO A 24 -12.80 1.67 -7.42
N GLY A 25 -13.96 1.99 -8.00
CA GLY A 25 -14.24 1.79 -9.42
C GLY A 25 -14.64 0.37 -9.84
N ASP A 26 -15.55 -0.29 -9.10
CA ASP A 26 -16.04 -1.66 -9.35
C ASP A 26 -14.94 -2.73 -9.37
N LEU A 27 -13.88 -2.49 -8.60
CA LEU A 27 -12.77 -3.41 -8.40
C LEU A 27 -12.80 -3.98 -6.98
N ALA A 28 -12.14 -5.10 -6.78
CA ALA A 28 -11.95 -5.72 -5.48
C ALA A 28 -10.58 -6.38 -5.38
N LEU A 29 -10.11 -6.56 -4.15
CA LEU A 29 -8.94 -7.36 -3.85
C LEU A 29 -9.28 -8.85 -3.96
N ALA A 30 -8.52 -9.59 -4.77
CA ALA A 30 -8.62 -11.03 -4.94
C ALA A 30 -8.23 -11.82 -3.69
N ARG A 31 -7.33 -11.24 -2.90
CA ARG A 31 -6.78 -11.79 -1.67
C ARG A 31 -6.48 -10.67 -0.67
N PRO A 32 -6.38 -10.98 0.64
CA PRO A 32 -5.88 -10.02 1.61
C PRO A 32 -4.49 -9.52 1.22
N VAL A 33 -4.28 -8.20 1.31
CA VAL A 33 -3.00 -7.55 1.07
C VAL A 33 -2.44 -7.07 2.39
N ARG A 34 -1.21 -7.49 2.70
CA ARG A 34 -0.50 -7.10 3.91
C ARG A 34 0.00 -5.65 3.76
N VAL A 35 -0.31 -4.82 4.75
CA VAL A 35 0.10 -3.42 4.83
C VAL A 35 0.87 -3.21 6.13
N GLU A 36 2.09 -2.69 6.02
CA GLU A 36 2.85 -2.22 7.18
C GLU A 36 2.54 -0.75 7.40
N ILE A 37 2.19 -0.38 8.63
CA ILE A 37 1.90 1.00 9.00
C ILE A 37 2.82 1.45 10.13
N TRP A 38 3.42 2.62 9.96
CA TRP A 38 4.18 3.29 11.02
C TRP A 38 3.99 4.80 10.91
N ILE A 39 4.48 5.52 11.92
CA ILE A 39 4.51 6.99 11.90
C ILE A 39 5.92 7.43 11.53
N GLU A 40 6.02 8.31 10.54
CA GLU A 40 7.25 8.96 10.11
C GLU A 40 6.98 10.46 9.92
N ASN A 41 7.76 11.32 10.57
CA ASN A 41 7.63 12.79 10.46
C ASN A 41 6.19 13.33 10.67
N ASP A 42 5.49 12.83 11.69
CA ASP A 42 4.09 13.17 12.01
C ASP A 42 3.02 12.72 10.98
N GLU A 43 3.39 11.87 10.02
CA GLU A 43 2.47 11.25 9.06
C GLU A 43 2.40 9.74 9.24
N PHE A 44 1.24 9.14 8.93
CA PHE A 44 1.11 7.70 8.83
C PHE A 44 1.58 7.25 7.46
N VAL A 45 2.57 6.37 7.44
CA VAL A 45 3.06 5.69 6.25
C VAL A 45 2.40 4.32 6.19
N ALA A 46 1.87 3.97 5.03
CA ALA A 46 1.34 2.65 4.73
C ALA A 46 2.11 2.06 3.55
N ASP A 47 2.88 1.00 3.82
CA ASP A 47 3.69 0.28 2.83
C ASP A 47 3.07 -1.07 2.48
N VAL A 48 3.14 -1.39 1.20
CA VAL A 48 2.78 -2.69 0.65
C VAL A 48 3.95 -3.21 -0.15
N ALA A 49 4.92 -3.81 0.54
CA ALA A 49 6.13 -4.38 -0.05
C ALA A 49 5.85 -5.31 -1.26
N ASP A 50 4.80 -6.14 -1.18
CA ASP A 50 4.39 -7.06 -2.27
C ASP A 50 4.09 -6.33 -3.58
N LEU A 51 3.66 -5.07 -3.52
CA LEU A 51 3.28 -4.24 -4.65
C LEU A 51 4.25 -3.07 -4.88
N ASN A 52 5.31 -2.96 -4.06
CA ASN A 52 6.20 -1.81 -4.02
C ASN A 52 5.44 -0.47 -3.94
N LEU A 53 4.41 -0.40 -3.10
CA LEU A 53 3.57 0.80 -2.92
C LEU A 53 3.79 1.44 -1.57
N HIS A 54 3.87 2.77 -1.57
CA HIS A 54 3.99 3.57 -0.36
C HIS A 54 2.95 4.68 -0.43
N ALA A 55 2.11 4.79 0.59
CA ALA A 55 1.10 5.82 0.70
C ALA A 55 1.16 6.51 2.06
N PHE A 56 0.68 7.75 2.10
CA PHE A 56 0.74 8.61 3.27
C PHE A 56 -0.67 9.07 3.66
N GLY A 57 -0.85 9.41 4.94
CA GLY A 57 -2.07 10.01 5.46
C GLY A 57 -1.82 10.72 6.79
N VAL A 58 -2.66 11.71 7.12
CA VAL A 58 -2.63 12.39 8.42
C VAL A 58 -3.21 11.49 9.50
N THR A 59 -4.06 10.54 9.10
CA THR A 59 -4.55 9.46 9.94
C THR A 59 -4.21 8.10 9.34
N ARG A 60 -4.25 7.06 10.18
CA ARG A 60 -4.13 5.67 9.75
C ARG A 60 -5.13 5.29 8.65
N ASP A 61 -6.39 5.69 8.81
CA ASP A 61 -7.46 5.37 7.86
C ASP A 61 -7.27 6.09 6.52
N GLU A 62 -6.75 7.32 6.56
CA GLU A 62 -6.34 8.04 5.35
C GLU A 62 -5.20 7.33 4.63
N ALA A 63 -4.15 6.90 5.35
CA ALA A 63 -3.04 6.16 4.74
C ALA A 63 -3.52 4.86 4.07
N LEU A 64 -4.40 4.11 4.73
CA LEU A 64 -5.04 2.91 4.17
C LEU A 64 -5.92 3.22 2.95
N THR A 65 -6.66 4.31 2.98
CA THR A 65 -7.47 4.76 1.84
C THR A 65 -6.58 5.14 0.66
N SER A 66 -5.48 5.86 0.92
CA SER A 66 -4.47 6.22 -0.08
C SER A 66 -3.83 4.99 -0.71
N VAL A 67 -3.54 3.93 0.06
CA VAL A 67 -3.09 2.64 -0.49
C VAL A 67 -4.12 2.07 -1.46
N ARG A 68 -5.40 2.00 -1.08
CA ARG A 68 -6.46 1.47 -1.96
C ARG A 68 -6.57 2.25 -3.26
N VAL A 69 -6.47 3.57 -3.20
CA VAL A 69 -6.47 4.43 -4.40
C VAL A 69 -5.24 4.15 -5.27
N GLN A 70 -4.04 4.12 -4.70
CA GLN A 70 -2.81 3.82 -5.45
C GLN A 70 -2.82 2.43 -6.10
N ILE A 71 -3.43 1.44 -5.44
CA ILE A 71 -3.59 0.11 -6.04
C ILE A 71 -4.38 0.20 -7.34
N VAL A 72 -5.51 0.93 -7.32
CA VAL A 72 -6.37 1.13 -8.48
C VAL A 72 -5.69 1.96 -9.56
N GLU A 73 -5.03 3.06 -9.18
CA GLU A 73 -4.34 3.95 -10.13
C GLU A 73 -3.23 3.22 -10.88
N ASN A 74 -2.40 2.44 -10.18
CA ASN A 74 -1.35 1.66 -10.83
C ASN A 74 -1.91 0.55 -11.71
N TYR A 75 -2.94 -0.17 -11.24
CA TYR A 75 -3.62 -1.17 -12.07
C TYR A 75 -4.17 -0.56 -13.37
N GLN A 76 -4.89 0.56 -13.27
CA GLN A 76 -5.43 1.27 -14.44
C GLN A 76 -4.32 1.81 -15.34
N ARG A 77 -3.23 2.32 -14.75
CA ARG A 77 -2.05 2.77 -15.50
C ARG A 77 -1.48 1.63 -16.33
N PHE A 78 -1.26 0.45 -15.75
CA PHE A 78 -0.76 -0.71 -16.48
C PHE A 78 -1.70 -1.14 -17.60
N LYS A 79 -3.02 -1.19 -17.34
CA LYS A 79 -4.03 -1.47 -18.37
C LYS A 79 -4.01 -0.45 -19.52
N SER A 80 -3.81 0.83 -19.23
CA SER A 80 -3.75 1.89 -20.25
C SER A 80 -2.47 1.86 -21.10
N LEU A 81 -1.35 1.42 -20.51
CA LEU A 81 -0.06 1.30 -21.20
C LEU A 81 0.00 0.05 -22.10
N GLY A 82 -0.73 -1.02 -21.76
CA GLY A 82 -0.86 -2.23 -22.57
C GLY A 82 0.49 -2.85 -22.94
N GLY A 83 0.74 -3.09 -24.23
CA GLY A 83 1.98 -3.72 -24.72
C GLY A 83 3.22 -2.81 -24.74
N ARG A 84 3.16 -1.58 -24.20
CA ARG A 84 4.28 -0.63 -24.16
C ARG A 84 5.06 -0.68 -22.84
N LEU A 85 4.80 -1.68 -22.00
CA LEU A 85 5.48 -1.84 -20.73
C LEU A 85 6.91 -2.32 -20.93
N SER A 86 7.82 -1.81 -20.10
CA SER A 86 9.14 -2.42 -19.97
C SER A 86 9.02 -3.83 -19.36
N PRO A 87 10.05 -4.69 -19.44
CA PRO A 87 10.01 -6.01 -18.81
C PRO A 87 9.71 -5.95 -17.31
N LEU A 88 10.31 -4.98 -16.59
CA LEU A 88 10.07 -4.80 -15.15
C LEU A 88 8.61 -4.40 -14.88
N MET A 89 8.10 -3.41 -15.60
CA MET A 89 6.70 -2.97 -15.43
C MET A 89 5.69 -4.05 -15.85
N SER A 90 6.08 -4.97 -16.73
CA SER A 90 5.23 -6.10 -17.11
C SER A 90 5.12 -7.13 -15.98
N GLN A 91 6.20 -7.33 -15.22
CA GLN A 91 6.18 -8.16 -14.02
C GLN A 91 5.32 -7.53 -12.93
N GLU A 92 5.47 -6.22 -12.70
CA GLU A 92 4.61 -5.48 -11.78
C GLU A 92 3.13 -5.57 -12.22
N ALA A 93 2.83 -5.30 -13.50
CA ALA A 93 1.47 -5.40 -14.02
C ALA A 93 0.83 -6.78 -13.77
N ALA A 94 1.59 -7.87 -13.95
CA ALA A 94 1.11 -9.22 -13.67
C ALA A 94 0.77 -9.42 -12.17
N GLN A 95 1.58 -8.88 -11.26
CA GLN A 95 1.28 -8.93 -9.82
C GLN A 95 -0.02 -8.18 -9.50
N PHE A 96 -0.24 -7.01 -10.10
CA PHE A 96 -1.49 -6.27 -9.93
C PHE A 96 -2.69 -7.03 -10.50
N GLU A 97 -2.54 -7.73 -11.63
CA GLU A 97 -3.61 -8.56 -12.21
C GLU A 97 -3.98 -9.77 -11.34
N GLU A 98 -3.03 -10.31 -10.56
CA GLU A 98 -3.31 -11.39 -9.61
C GLU A 98 -4.03 -10.89 -8.35
N ILE A 99 -3.88 -9.61 -8.01
CA ILE A 99 -4.39 -9.02 -6.76
C ILE A 99 -5.70 -8.25 -6.98
N VAL A 100 -5.93 -7.71 -8.18
CA VAL A 100 -7.09 -6.86 -8.49
C VAL A 100 -8.01 -7.57 -9.47
N LEU A 101 -9.28 -7.74 -9.07
CA LEU A 101 -10.31 -8.35 -9.91
C LEU A 101 -11.48 -7.38 -10.12
N PRO A 102 -12.18 -7.45 -11.26
CA PRO A 102 -13.49 -6.81 -11.40
C PRO A 102 -14.48 -7.44 -10.42
N ARG A 103 -15.29 -6.60 -9.76
CA ARG A 103 -16.28 -7.05 -8.78
C ARG A 103 -17.39 -7.93 -9.36
N HIS A 104 -17.60 -7.87 -10.68
CA HIS A 104 -18.65 -8.58 -11.42
C HIS A 104 -18.11 -9.59 -12.46
N ALA A 105 -16.86 -10.04 -12.31
CA ALA A 105 -16.26 -11.05 -13.18
C ALA A 105 -16.76 -12.48 -12.90
#